data_AF-A0A1B0A3B5-F1
#
_entry.id   AF-A0A1B0A3B5-F1
#
_cell.length_a   1.000
_cell.length_b   1.000
_cell.length_c   1.000
_cell.angle_alpha   90.00
_cell.angle_beta   90.00
_cell.angle_gamma   90.00
#
_symmetry.space_group_name_H-M   'P 1'
#
loop_
_entity.id
_entity.type
_entity.pdbx_description
1 polymer ?
#
loop_
_entity_poly.entity_id
_entity_poly.type
_entity_poly.pdbx_seq_one_letter_code
_entity_poly.pdbx_strand_id
1 'polypeptide(L)'
;MSSSLSSNISKQQIKQLPTLEELLQTAKETFRQNFGVEPELACCAPGRVNLIGEHVDYNDGFVLPMALPMVTLIVGGQRGGNDVDLITCCTDVDEPKRVKFRLFSLKPSEKPKWSNYVKGVIHYFMEDRGEMPFGFNAVIVSNVPVGAGLSSSAAIEVATLTFLEHFTGHKLPKQVSCLC
;
A
#
# COMPACT_ATOMS: atom_id res chain seq x y z
N MET A 1 11.22 29.96 -52.40
CA MET A 1 11.78 28.83 -51.63
C MET A 1 11.93 29.27 -50.19
N SER A 2 11.01 28.87 -49.32
CA SER A 2 11.27 28.77 -47.87
C SER A 2 10.19 27.84 -47.33
N SER A 3 10.56 26.57 -47.26
CA SER A 3 9.78 25.49 -46.67
C SER A 3 10.19 25.33 -45.21
N SER A 4 9.22 24.85 -44.42
CA SER A 4 9.37 24.11 -43.16
C SER A 4 9.95 24.86 -41.96
N LEU A 5 9.15 24.96 -40.91
CA LEU A 5 9.39 24.21 -39.66
C LEU A 5 8.09 24.26 -38.84
N SER A 6 7.25 23.26 -39.10
CA SER A 6 6.12 22.91 -38.23
C SER A 6 6.70 22.24 -36.99
N SER A 7 6.70 22.93 -35.85
CA SER A 7 7.11 22.39 -34.56
C SER A 7 5.95 21.62 -33.93
N ASN A 8 5.77 20.37 -34.38
CA ASN A 8 4.99 19.37 -33.64
C ASN A 8 5.74 18.99 -32.36
N ILE A 9 5.53 19.76 -31.29
CA ILE A 9 5.94 19.37 -29.95
C ILE A 9 4.97 18.28 -29.49
N SER A 10 5.46 17.05 -29.49
CA SER A 10 4.79 15.85 -29.02
C SER A 10 4.16 16.06 -27.64
N LYS A 11 2.82 16.00 -27.58
CA LYS A 11 2.09 15.76 -26.34
C LYS A 11 2.59 14.43 -25.78
N GLN A 12 3.47 14.47 -24.79
CA GLN A 12 3.75 13.29 -23.95
C GLN A 12 2.39 12.80 -23.44
N GLN A 13 2.04 11.55 -23.76
CA GLN A 13 0.80 10.93 -23.30
C GLN A 13 0.79 10.99 -21.77
N ILE A 14 -0.08 11.83 -21.20
CA ILE A 14 -0.43 11.74 -19.78
C ILE A 14 -1.11 10.38 -19.63
N LYS A 15 -0.38 9.38 -19.13
CA LYS A 15 -0.93 8.07 -18.82
C LYS A 15 -2.00 8.29 -17.75
N GLN A 16 -3.28 8.13 -18.11
CA GLN A 16 -4.36 8.21 -17.13
C GLN A 16 -4.11 7.17 -16.05
N LEU A 17 -4.09 7.62 -14.80
CA LEU A 17 -3.99 6.74 -13.65
C LEU A 17 -5.33 6.02 -13.46
N PRO A 18 -5.32 4.72 -13.09
CA PRO A 18 -6.55 3.99 -12.87
C PRO A 18 -7.32 4.60 -11.69
N THR A 19 -8.64 4.58 -11.80
CA THR A 19 -9.58 5.02 -10.78
C THR A 19 -9.65 4.05 -9.60
N LEU A 20 -10.20 4.49 -8.47
CA LEU A 20 -10.41 3.62 -7.31
C LEU A 20 -11.29 2.40 -7.64
N GLU A 21 -12.31 2.58 -8.48
CA GLU A 21 -13.21 1.49 -8.90
C GLU A 21 -12.45 0.43 -9.73
N GLU A 22 -11.63 0.86 -10.68
CA GLU A 22 -10.78 -0.04 -11.47
C GLU A 22 -9.77 -0.78 -10.61
N LEU A 23 -9.14 -0.09 -9.65
CA LEU A 23 -8.24 -0.71 -8.68
C LEU A 23 -8.96 -1.76 -7.83
N LEU A 24 -10.12 -1.42 -7.28
CA LEU A 24 -10.91 -2.33 -6.46
C LEU A 24 -11.33 -3.57 -7.25
N GLN A 25 -11.80 -3.40 -8.48
CA GLN A 25 -12.18 -4.50 -9.35
C GLN A 25 -11.00 -5.43 -9.64
N THR A 26 -9.85 -4.86 -10.02
CA THR A 26 -8.60 -5.60 -10.25
C THR A 26 -8.19 -6.41 -9.01
N ALA A 27 -8.27 -5.79 -7.83
CA ALA A 27 -7.88 -6.43 -6.58
C ALA A 27 -8.83 -7.59 -6.22
N LYS A 28 -10.15 -7.40 -6.34
CA LYS A 28 -11.16 -8.43 -6.08
C LYS A 28 -11.04 -9.61 -7.04
N GLU A 29 -10.84 -9.35 -8.33
CA GLU A 29 -10.65 -10.40 -9.34
C GLU A 29 -9.39 -11.21 -9.06
N THR A 30 -8.27 -10.54 -8.80
CA THR A 30 -7.01 -11.19 -8.44
C THR A 30 -7.16 -12.04 -7.18
N PHE A 31 -7.89 -11.52 -6.18
CA PHE A 31 -8.14 -12.23 -4.92
C PHE A 31 -8.93 -13.51 -5.18
N ARG A 32 -10.07 -13.41 -5.89
CA ARG A 32 -10.91 -14.57 -6.22
C ARG A 32 -10.15 -15.61 -7.04
N GLN A 33 -9.37 -15.19 -8.03
CA GLN A 33 -8.59 -16.09 -8.87
C GLN A 33 -7.51 -16.85 -8.09
N ASN A 34 -6.88 -16.23 -7.09
CA ASN A 34 -5.76 -16.83 -6.35
C ASN A 34 -6.16 -17.57 -5.08
N PHE A 35 -7.30 -17.22 -4.47
CA PHE A 35 -7.74 -17.77 -3.19
C PHE A 35 -9.06 -18.54 -3.26
N GLY A 36 -9.81 -18.45 -4.37
CA GLY A 36 -11.03 -19.22 -4.60
C GLY A 36 -12.23 -18.76 -3.76
N VAL A 37 -12.13 -17.63 -3.08
CA VAL A 37 -13.16 -17.04 -2.20
C VAL A 37 -13.31 -15.54 -2.49
N GLU A 38 -14.41 -14.93 -2.06
CA GLU A 38 -14.58 -13.47 -2.10
C GLU A 38 -13.80 -12.81 -0.94
N PRO A 39 -13.22 -11.61 -1.13
CA PRO A 39 -12.61 -10.88 -0.04
C PRO A 39 -13.67 -10.35 0.91
N GLU A 40 -13.34 -10.31 2.21
CA GLU A 40 -14.24 -9.86 3.28
C GLU A 40 -14.18 -8.34 3.46
N LEU A 41 -13.01 -7.74 3.24
CA LEU A 41 -12.74 -6.33 3.49
C LEU A 41 -11.91 -5.70 2.37
N ALA A 42 -12.14 -4.40 2.17
CA ALA A 42 -11.35 -3.54 1.31
C ALA A 42 -11.03 -2.24 2.06
N CYS A 43 -9.76 -1.86 2.09
CA CYS A 43 -9.28 -0.63 2.73
C CYS A 43 -8.33 0.11 1.78
N CYS A 44 -8.30 1.43 1.88
CA CYS A 44 -7.35 2.22 1.10
C CYS A 44 -6.76 3.37 1.91
N ALA A 45 -5.58 3.81 1.50
CA ALA A 45 -4.95 5.00 2.03
C ALA A 45 -4.33 5.82 0.88
N PRO A 46 -4.48 7.16 0.90
CA PRO A 46 -3.91 8.01 -0.13
C PRO A 46 -2.40 8.13 0.02
N GLY A 47 -1.72 8.34 -1.10
CA GLY A 47 -0.39 8.95 -1.08
C GLY A 47 -0.49 10.41 -0.63
N ARG A 48 0.63 11.00 -0.26
CA ARG A 48 0.70 12.43 0.10
C ARG A 48 1.90 13.09 -0.57
N VAL A 49 1.81 14.40 -0.70
CA VAL A 49 2.96 15.25 -1.03
C VAL A 49 3.10 16.30 0.07
N ASN A 50 4.34 16.58 0.49
CA ASN A 50 4.63 17.69 1.37
C ASN A 50 4.79 18.95 0.50
N LEU A 51 3.91 19.94 0.67
CA LEU A 51 4.02 21.21 -0.06
C LEU A 51 5.19 22.05 0.47
N ILE A 52 5.41 22.01 1.79
CA ILE A 52 6.57 22.59 2.48
C ILE A 52 6.84 21.81 3.77
N GLY A 53 8.09 21.86 4.22
CA GLY A 53 8.50 21.23 5.48
C GLY A 53 9.02 19.80 5.31
N GLU A 54 9.57 19.44 4.16
CA GLU A 54 10.40 18.23 4.11
C GLU A 54 11.62 18.39 5.02
N HIS A 55 11.98 17.32 5.72
CA HIS A 55 13.16 17.24 6.60
C HIS A 55 13.13 18.11 7.87
N VAL A 56 11.98 18.68 8.22
CA VAL A 56 11.78 19.35 9.51
C VAL A 56 10.81 18.60 10.42
N ASP A 57 10.08 17.61 9.89
CA ASP A 57 9.16 16.74 10.62
C ASP A 57 9.83 15.96 11.75
N TYR A 58 11.04 15.43 11.50
CA TYR A 58 11.82 14.75 12.55
C TYR A 58 12.50 15.69 13.55
N ASN A 59 12.39 17.01 13.37
CA ASN A 59 12.93 18.03 14.27
C ASN A 59 11.82 18.80 15.00
N ASP A 60 10.64 18.20 15.16
CA ASP A 60 9.43 18.85 15.73
C ASP A 60 9.04 20.16 15.00
N GLY A 61 9.35 20.25 13.70
CA GLY A 61 9.01 21.37 12.84
C GLY A 61 7.61 21.26 12.23
N PHE A 62 7.13 22.36 11.64
CA PHE A 62 5.84 22.39 10.96
C PHE A 62 5.93 21.84 9.53
N VAL A 63 4.91 21.09 9.14
CA VAL A 63 4.75 20.54 7.78
C VAL A 63 3.38 20.87 7.21
N LEU A 64 3.30 21.01 5.88
CA LEU A 64 2.04 21.20 5.17
C LEU A 64 1.83 20.09 4.12
N PRO A 65 1.35 18.90 4.53
CA PRO A 65 1.05 17.82 3.62
C PRO A 65 -0.31 18.00 2.92
N MET A 66 -0.41 17.47 1.71
CA MET A 66 -1.67 17.33 0.99
C MET A 66 -1.82 15.88 0.51
N ALA A 67 -2.98 15.28 0.80
CA ALA A 67 -3.34 13.96 0.28
C ALA A 67 -3.58 14.03 -1.24
N LEU A 68 -3.09 13.03 -1.96
CA LEU A 68 -3.24 12.91 -3.40
C LEU A 68 -4.44 12.00 -3.74
N PRO A 69 -5.02 12.16 -4.94
CA PRO A 69 -6.07 11.25 -5.42
C PRO A 69 -5.55 9.82 -5.67
N MET A 70 -4.22 9.63 -5.70
CA MET A 70 -3.60 8.32 -5.80
C MET A 70 -3.63 7.61 -4.45
N VAL A 71 -3.96 6.33 -4.45
CA VAL A 71 -4.18 5.49 -3.28
C VAL A 71 -3.47 4.14 -3.42
N THR A 72 -3.13 3.57 -2.27
CA THR A 72 -2.88 2.13 -2.13
C THR A 72 -4.12 1.48 -1.55
N LEU A 73 -4.60 0.42 -2.19
CA LEU A 73 -5.78 -0.35 -1.80
C LEU A 73 -5.37 -1.79 -1.47
N ILE A 74 -5.91 -2.30 -0.37
CA ILE A 74 -5.76 -3.67 0.09
C ILE A 74 -7.14 -4.30 0.17
N VAL A 75 -7.31 -5.45 -0.48
CA VAL A 75 -8.46 -6.33 -0.26
C VAL A 75 -7.98 -7.60 0.42
N GLY A 76 -8.74 -8.10 1.39
CA GLY A 76 -8.32 -9.27 2.15
C GLY A 76 -9.48 -10.02 2.78
N GLY A 77 -9.15 -11.20 3.29
CA GLY A 77 -10.10 -12.06 3.99
C GLY A 77 -9.39 -13.09 4.86
N GLN A 78 -10.13 -13.64 5.81
CA GLN A 78 -9.60 -14.55 6.81
C GLN A 78 -9.08 -15.85 6.22
N ARG A 79 -7.97 -16.30 6.81
CA ARG A 79 -7.37 -17.61 6.55
C ARG A 79 -7.19 -18.33 7.88
N GLY A 80 -7.51 -19.62 7.92
CA GLY A 80 -7.25 -20.44 9.09
C GLY A 80 -5.76 -20.52 9.44
N GLY A 81 -5.45 -20.61 10.74
CA GLY A 81 -4.07 -20.68 11.24
C GLY A 81 -3.40 -19.32 11.30
N ASN A 82 -2.08 -19.29 11.16
CA ASN A 82 -1.24 -18.08 11.36
C ASN A 82 -0.45 -17.69 10.11
N ASP A 83 -0.84 -18.23 8.95
CA ASP A 83 -0.17 -17.95 7.67
C ASP A 83 -0.78 -16.71 7.01
N VAL A 84 0.08 -15.87 6.46
CA VAL A 84 -0.27 -14.72 5.63
C VAL A 84 0.17 -15.01 4.20
N ASP A 85 -0.71 -14.74 3.23
CA ASP A 85 -0.44 -14.88 1.80
C ASP A 85 -0.77 -13.56 1.09
N LEU A 86 0.27 -12.81 0.73
CA LEU A 86 0.17 -11.50 0.10
C LEU A 86 0.45 -11.61 -1.39
N ILE A 87 -0.35 -10.92 -2.19
CA ILE A 87 -0.13 -10.71 -3.63
C ILE A 87 -0.16 -9.21 -3.90
N THR A 88 0.70 -8.71 -4.79
CA THR A 88 0.62 -7.34 -5.29
C THR A 88 0.47 -7.32 -6.81
N CYS A 89 -0.42 -6.46 -7.32
CA CYS A 89 -0.56 -6.21 -8.76
C CYS A 89 0.26 -5.00 -9.24
N CYS A 90 1.02 -4.37 -8.34
CA CYS A 90 1.84 -3.21 -8.68
C CYS A 90 2.98 -3.62 -9.61
N THR A 91 3.15 -2.95 -10.74
CA THR A 91 4.24 -3.28 -11.69
C THR A 91 5.60 -2.82 -11.19
N ASP A 92 5.65 -1.67 -10.53
CA ASP A 92 6.88 -0.94 -10.22
C ASP A 92 7.50 -1.32 -8.86
N VAL A 93 7.24 -2.55 -8.40
CA VAL A 93 7.83 -3.13 -7.19
C VAL A 93 8.69 -4.35 -7.53
N ASP A 94 9.59 -4.73 -6.64
CA ASP A 94 10.47 -5.86 -6.86
C ASP A 94 9.77 -7.23 -6.80
N GLU A 95 10.33 -8.20 -7.52
CA GLU A 95 9.88 -9.60 -7.49
C GLU A 95 10.38 -10.33 -6.22
N PRO A 96 9.64 -11.33 -5.71
CA PRO A 96 8.35 -11.84 -6.23
C PRO A 96 7.14 -10.94 -5.91
N LYS A 97 6.12 -10.93 -6.79
CA LYS A 97 4.81 -10.31 -6.53
C LYS A 97 3.94 -11.05 -5.51
N ARG A 98 4.31 -12.26 -5.09
CA ARG A 98 3.61 -13.04 -4.07
C ARG A 98 4.56 -13.45 -2.95
N VAL A 99 4.14 -13.24 -1.70
CA VAL A 99 4.92 -13.57 -0.51
C VAL A 99 4.05 -14.28 0.51
N LYS A 100 4.57 -15.37 1.07
CA LYS A 100 3.93 -16.10 2.16
C LYS A 100 4.82 -16.09 3.39
N PHE A 101 4.24 -15.89 4.56
CA PHE A 101 4.97 -15.91 5.83
C PHE A 101 4.02 -16.23 6.98
N ARG A 102 4.59 -16.48 8.17
CA ARG A 102 3.83 -16.70 9.40
C ARG A 102 3.85 -15.44 10.28
N LEU A 103 2.70 -15.12 10.87
CA LEU A 103 2.55 -13.95 11.77
C LEU A 103 3.57 -13.94 12.91
N PHE A 104 3.88 -15.10 13.48
CA PHE A 104 4.83 -15.21 14.61
C PHE A 104 6.30 -15.39 14.18
N SER A 105 6.61 -15.26 12.89
CA SER A 105 7.98 -15.41 12.37
C SER A 105 8.28 -14.32 11.32
N LEU A 106 7.99 -13.08 11.66
CA LEU A 106 8.26 -11.92 10.82
C LEU A 106 9.76 -11.64 10.82
N LYS A 107 10.37 -11.73 9.64
CA LYS A 107 11.75 -11.28 9.40
C LYS A 107 11.76 -10.39 8.17
N PRO A 108 12.50 -9.27 8.20
CA PRO A 108 12.79 -8.51 6.99
C PRO A 108 13.39 -9.43 5.93
N SER A 109 12.98 -9.25 4.70
CA SER A 109 13.53 -9.97 3.55
C SER A 109 14.30 -9.02 2.67
N GLU A 110 15.48 -9.42 2.17
CA GLU A 110 16.21 -8.60 1.20
C GLU A 110 15.41 -8.39 -0.09
N LYS A 111 14.64 -9.42 -0.48
CA LYS A 111 13.62 -9.37 -1.53
C LYS A 111 12.39 -10.23 -1.16
N PRO A 112 11.16 -9.81 -1.51
CA PRO A 112 10.87 -8.50 -2.07
C PRO A 112 10.72 -7.45 -0.96
N LYS A 113 11.27 -6.26 -1.17
CA LYS A 113 11.31 -5.16 -0.21
C LYS A 113 9.92 -4.58 0.06
N TRP A 114 9.03 -4.58 -0.93
CA TRP A 114 7.66 -4.07 -0.75
C TRP A 114 6.93 -4.79 0.39
N SER A 115 7.19 -6.08 0.59
CA SER A 115 6.53 -6.87 1.64
C SER A 115 6.99 -6.48 3.05
N ASN A 116 8.14 -5.83 3.18
CA ASN A 116 8.68 -5.43 4.48
C ASN A 116 7.87 -4.31 5.13
N TYR A 117 7.24 -3.43 4.34
CA TYR A 117 6.32 -2.42 4.88
C TYR A 117 5.14 -3.09 5.59
N VAL A 118 4.51 -4.07 4.93
CA VAL A 118 3.39 -4.84 5.50
C VAL A 118 3.85 -5.62 6.74
N LYS A 119 5.00 -6.30 6.67
CA LYS A 119 5.55 -7.05 7.82
C LYS A 119 5.87 -6.15 9.00
N GLY A 120 6.41 -4.95 8.76
CA GLY A 120 6.73 -3.98 9.80
C GLY A 120 5.48 -3.52 10.54
N VAL A 121 4.42 -3.19 9.80
CA VAL A 121 3.13 -2.81 10.39
C VAL A 121 2.53 -3.98 11.20
N ILE A 122 2.54 -5.20 10.66
CA ILE A 122 2.06 -6.38 11.41
C ILE A 122 2.87 -6.57 12.69
N HIS A 123 4.21 -6.47 12.61
CA HIS A 123 5.09 -6.63 13.76
C HIS A 123 4.76 -5.62 14.86
N TYR A 124 4.68 -4.33 14.52
CA TYR A 124 4.32 -3.27 15.47
C TYR A 124 2.91 -3.46 16.05
N PHE A 125 1.94 -3.80 15.20
CA PHE A 125 0.57 -4.07 15.62
C PHE A 125 0.49 -5.24 16.62
N MET A 126 1.30 -6.28 16.41
CA MET A 126 1.38 -7.43 17.31
C MET A 126 2.12 -7.12 18.63
N GLU A 127 3.08 -6.21 18.66
CA GLU A 127 3.76 -5.81 19.91
C GLU A 127 2.81 -5.12 20.90
N ASP A 128 1.88 -4.30 20.40
CA ASP A 128 0.88 -3.62 21.25
C ASP A 128 -0.21 -4.57 21.77
N ARG A 129 -0.68 -5.51 20.93
CA ARG A 129 -1.81 -6.40 21.23
C ARG A 129 -1.43 -7.78 21.77
N GLY A 130 -0.21 -8.24 21.53
CA GLY A 130 0.24 -9.60 21.82
C GLY A 130 -0.24 -10.66 20.81
N GLU A 131 -1.41 -10.52 20.17
CA GLU A 131 -1.96 -11.56 19.29
C GLU A 131 -2.78 -11.05 18.10
N MET A 132 -2.59 -11.73 16.95
CA MET A 132 -3.54 -11.78 15.84
C MET A 132 -4.21 -13.15 15.88
N PRO A 133 -5.55 -13.24 15.98
CA PRO A 133 -6.24 -14.52 16.19
C PRO A 133 -6.18 -15.46 14.97
N PHE A 134 -5.88 -14.92 13.79
CA PHE A 134 -5.82 -15.68 12.54
C PHE A 134 -4.97 -14.97 11.48
N GLY A 135 -4.46 -15.76 10.55
CA GLY A 135 -3.84 -15.33 9.31
C GLY A 135 -4.85 -14.78 8.31
N PHE A 136 -4.33 -14.28 7.19
CA PHE A 136 -5.16 -13.68 6.15
C PHE A 136 -4.53 -13.83 4.78
N ASN A 137 -5.38 -13.83 3.77
CA ASN A 137 -4.97 -13.60 2.39
C ASN A 137 -5.20 -12.13 2.06
N ALA A 138 -4.33 -11.50 1.28
CA ALA A 138 -4.56 -10.14 0.81
C ALA A 138 -3.97 -9.87 -0.58
N VAL A 139 -4.63 -9.00 -1.33
CA VAL A 139 -4.14 -8.42 -2.58
C VAL A 139 -3.95 -6.93 -2.40
N ILE A 140 -2.79 -6.43 -2.83
CA ILE A 140 -2.39 -5.03 -2.77
C ILE A 140 -2.31 -4.46 -4.19
N VAL A 141 -2.98 -3.34 -4.41
CA VAL A 141 -2.91 -2.57 -5.66
C VAL A 141 -2.66 -1.10 -5.33
N SER A 142 -1.94 -0.38 -6.18
CA SER A 142 -1.65 1.03 -5.96
C SER A 142 -1.53 1.75 -7.29
N ASN A 143 -2.07 2.97 -7.34
CA ASN A 143 -1.80 3.92 -8.42
C ASN A 143 -0.88 5.06 -7.95
N VAL A 144 -0.27 4.95 -6.76
CA VAL A 144 0.77 5.88 -6.28
C VAL A 144 2.11 5.48 -6.91
N PRO A 145 2.76 6.36 -7.69
CA PRO A 145 4.07 6.08 -8.28
C PRO A 145 5.12 5.74 -7.21
N VAL A 146 5.82 4.63 -7.40
CA VAL A 146 6.92 4.20 -6.50
C VAL A 146 8.13 5.10 -6.74
N GLY A 147 8.73 5.60 -5.67
CA GLY A 147 9.99 6.37 -5.75
C GLY A 147 9.86 7.82 -6.26
N ALA A 148 8.65 8.32 -6.51
CA ALA A 148 8.42 9.69 -6.98
C ALA A 148 8.33 10.75 -5.85
N GLY A 149 8.70 10.40 -4.61
CA GLY A 149 8.54 11.30 -3.46
C GLY A 149 7.08 11.48 -3.00
N LEU A 150 6.15 10.65 -3.48
CA LEU A 150 4.71 10.76 -3.19
C LEU A 150 4.25 9.86 -2.03
N SER A 151 5.17 9.52 -1.14
CA SER A 151 4.92 8.71 0.06
C SER A 151 4.18 7.39 -0.20
N SER A 152 4.56 6.65 -1.24
CA SER A 152 3.97 5.34 -1.55
C SER A 152 4.22 4.28 -0.47
N SER A 153 5.33 4.37 0.28
CA SER A 153 5.60 3.54 1.47
C SER A 153 4.61 3.84 2.60
N ALA A 154 4.38 5.12 2.92
CA ALA A 154 3.40 5.50 3.92
C ALA A 154 1.99 5.04 3.53
N ALA A 155 1.62 5.17 2.25
CA ALA A 155 0.31 4.73 1.77
C ALA A 155 0.09 3.21 1.97
N ILE A 156 1.09 2.36 1.69
CA ILE A 156 0.96 0.92 1.96
C ILE A 156 0.92 0.60 3.46
N GLU A 157 1.67 1.34 4.28
CA GLU A 157 1.69 1.15 5.73
C GLU A 157 0.34 1.53 6.35
N VAL A 158 -0.21 2.71 6.02
CA VAL A 158 -1.52 3.18 6.51
C VAL A 158 -2.65 2.29 5.99
N ALA A 159 -2.61 1.86 4.72
CA ALA A 159 -3.60 0.93 4.19
C ALA A 159 -3.55 -0.42 4.92
N THR A 160 -2.35 -0.91 5.24
CA THR A 160 -2.15 -2.14 6.02
C THR A 160 -2.69 -1.98 7.43
N LEU A 161 -2.35 -0.88 8.12
CA LEU A 161 -2.82 -0.62 9.47
C LEU A 161 -4.36 -0.55 9.50
N THR A 162 -4.95 0.23 8.59
CA THR A 162 -6.41 0.36 8.46
C THR A 162 -7.06 -1.00 8.22
N PHE A 163 -6.46 -1.83 7.37
CA PHE A 163 -6.93 -3.21 7.14
C PHE A 163 -6.88 -4.02 8.44
N LEU A 164 -5.75 -4.06 9.14
CA LEU A 164 -5.62 -4.81 10.40
C LEU A 164 -6.59 -4.32 11.49
N GLU A 165 -6.83 -3.02 11.58
CA GLU A 165 -7.79 -2.44 12.53
C GLU A 165 -9.22 -2.94 12.28
N HIS A 166 -9.69 -2.89 11.02
CA HIS A 166 -11.03 -3.37 10.67
C HIS A 166 -11.13 -4.89 10.76
N PHE A 167 -10.06 -5.60 10.38
CA PHE A 167 -10.00 -7.05 10.35
C PHE A 167 -9.97 -7.67 11.75
N THR A 168 -9.36 -6.99 12.72
CA THR A 168 -9.30 -7.44 14.13
C THR A 168 -10.31 -6.76 15.05
N GLY A 169 -10.96 -5.68 14.60
CA GLY A 169 -11.81 -4.82 15.44
C GLY A 169 -11.03 -4.00 16.47
N HIS A 170 -9.71 -3.87 16.33
CA HIS A 170 -8.89 -3.00 17.18
C HIS A 170 -8.63 -1.66 16.52
N LYS A 171 -8.41 -0.61 17.31
CA LYS A 171 -7.78 0.62 16.82
C LYS A 171 -6.53 0.91 17.63
N LEU A 172 -5.43 1.22 16.97
CA LEU A 172 -4.23 1.69 17.65
C LEU A 172 -4.44 3.13 18.14
N PRO A 173 -3.74 3.56 19.21
CA PRO A 173 -3.76 4.95 19.66
C PRO A 173 -3.32 5.90 18.54
N LYS A 174 -3.96 7.08 18.44
CA LYS A 174 -3.75 8.05 17.35
C LYS A 174 -2.30 8.47 17.09
N GLN A 175 -1.41 8.34 18.07
CA GLN A 175 0.01 8.68 17.92
C GLN A 175 0.73 7.82 16.87
N VAL A 176 0.23 6.61 16.58
CA VAL A 176 0.79 5.70 15.58
C VAL A 176 0.51 6.18 14.15
N SER A 177 -0.59 6.91 13.94
CA SER A 177 -0.92 7.48 12.62
C SER A 177 0.04 8.59 12.17
N CYS A 178 0.89 9.10 13.07
CA CYS A 178 1.95 10.06 12.73
C CYS A 178 3.25 9.39 12.28
N LEU A 179 3.38 8.06 12.40
CA LEU A 179 4.58 7.31 12.00
C LEU A 179 4.60 6.96 10.49
N CYS A 180 3.49 7.17 9.77
CA CYS A 180 3.37 6.91 8.33
C CYS A 180 3.04 8.20 7.54
#